data_AF-A0A1W2TH15-F1
#
_entry.id   AF-A0A1W2TH15-F1
#
_cell.length_a   1.000
_cell.length_b   1.000
_cell.length_c   1.000
_cell.angle_alpha   90.00
_cell.angle_beta   90.00
_cell.angle_gamma   90.00
#
_symmetry.space_group_name_H-M   'P 1'
#
loop_
_entity.id
_entity.type
_entity.pdbx_description
1 polymer ?
#
loop_
_entity_poly.entity_id
_entity_poly.type
_entity_poly.pdbx_seq_one_letter_code
_entity_poly.pdbx_strand_id
1 'polypeptide(L)'
;MGYFKIQCPIPTSLQNPAILEAPDPETGESKYVTFYHITSNDDLYFGQLYKQKRAISFAEYSLALGHVRDEEVYPLVPEGTRLKVAPGHWDDTAAFIKRPGGWIELLRNYAGL
;
A
#
# COMPACT_ATOMS: atom_id res chain seq x y z
N MET A 1 -9.69 7.13 27.14
CA MET A 1 -8.88 6.72 25.96
C MET A 1 -9.25 7.63 24.79
N GLY A 2 -8.35 8.54 24.41
CA GLY A 2 -8.57 9.41 23.24
C GLY A 2 -8.13 8.69 21.97
N TYR A 3 -9.04 8.54 21.00
CA TYR A 3 -8.69 8.09 19.66
C TYR A 3 -7.86 9.20 19.01
N PHE A 4 -6.54 9.01 18.93
CA PHE A 4 -5.72 9.84 18.06
C PHE A 4 -6.12 9.53 16.62
N LYS A 5 -7.00 10.36 16.04
CA LYS A 5 -7.16 10.41 14.60
C LYS A 5 -5.81 10.88 14.06
N ILE A 6 -5.02 9.96 13.51
CA ILE A 6 -3.89 10.31 12.67
C ILE A 6 -4.49 11.14 11.54
N GLN A 7 -4.22 12.45 11.57
CA GLN A 7 -4.80 13.38 10.64
C GLN A 7 -4.09 13.13 9.31
N CYS A 8 -4.81 12.57 8.33
CA CYS A 8 -4.27 12.34 7.01
C CYS A 8 -3.68 13.66 6.51
N PRO A 9 -2.39 13.71 6.15
CA PRO A 9 -1.82 14.91 5.56
C PRO A 9 -2.63 15.21 4.30
N ILE A 10 -3.09 16.45 4.19
CA ILE A 10 -3.76 16.90 2.97
C ILE A 10 -2.67 16.85 1.89
N PRO A 11 -2.82 16.02 0.84
CA PRO A 11 -1.86 16.03 -0.25
C PRO A 11 -1.75 17.49 -0.72
N THR A 12 -0.56 17.98 -1.05
CA THR A 12 -0.39 19.33 -1.60
C THR A 12 -0.27 19.29 -3.13
N SER A 13 -0.18 18.09 -3.70
CA SER A 13 0.01 17.86 -5.12
C SER A 13 -0.47 16.45 -5.52
N LEU A 14 -1.13 16.36 -6.68
CA LEU A 14 -1.41 15.09 -7.38
C LEU A 14 -0.28 14.72 -8.35
N GLN A 15 0.93 15.26 -8.20
CA GLN A 15 2.03 14.94 -9.12
C GLN A 15 2.57 13.50 -8.93
N ASN A 16 2.14 12.76 -7.91
CA ASN A 16 2.61 11.39 -7.67
C ASN A 16 1.64 10.39 -6.96
N PRO A 17 0.29 10.50 -7.02
CA PRO A 17 -0.56 9.39 -6.65
C PRO A 17 -0.49 8.35 -7.79
N ALA A 18 -0.13 7.12 -7.45
CA ALA A 18 -0.36 6.01 -8.36
C ALA A 18 -1.87 5.77 -8.42
N ILE A 19 -2.51 6.38 -9.41
CA ILE A 19 -3.92 6.24 -9.69
C ILE A 19 -4.10 5.04 -10.62
N LEU A 20 -4.74 4.00 -10.13
CA LEU A 20 -5.10 2.83 -10.92
C LEU A 20 -6.60 2.84 -11.23
N GLU A 21 -6.93 2.68 -12.50
CA GLU A 21 -8.31 2.55 -12.97
C GLU A 21 -8.60 1.08 -13.24
N ALA A 22 -9.73 0.60 -12.72
CA ALA A 22 -10.25 -0.72 -13.05
C ALA A 22 -11.43 -0.55 -14.02
N PRO A 23 -11.34 -1.06 -15.26
CA PRO A 23 -12.45 -1.03 -16.18
C PRO A 23 -13.52 -2.04 -15.77
N ASP A 24 -14.78 -1.71 -16.03
CA ASP A 24 -15.88 -2.65 -15.97
C ASP A 24 -15.81 -3.60 -17.17
N PRO A 25 -15.86 -4.94 -16.97
CA PRO A 25 -15.65 -5.90 -18.05
C PRO A 25 -16.79 -5.95 -19.06
N GLU A 26 -18.00 -5.47 -18.71
CA GLU A 26 -19.16 -5.49 -19.61
C GLU A 26 -19.26 -4.21 -20.43
N THR A 27 -18.94 -3.07 -19.81
CA THR A 27 -19.13 -1.74 -20.41
C THR A 27 -17.83 -1.08 -20.89
N GLY A 28 -16.67 -1.54 -20.41
CA GLY A 28 -15.36 -0.94 -20.69
C GLY A 28 -15.12 0.41 -19.99
N GLU A 29 -16.12 0.92 -19.29
CA GLU A 29 -16.07 2.18 -18.54
C GLU A 29 -15.29 2.01 -17.23
N SER A 30 -14.70 3.09 -16.71
CA SER A 30 -14.01 3.04 -15.42
C SER A 30 -15.00 2.71 -14.29
N LYS A 31 -14.86 1.52 -13.70
CA LYS A 31 -15.72 1.02 -12.62
C LYS A 31 -15.38 1.69 -11.29
N TYR A 32 -14.09 1.81 -11.01
CA TYR A 32 -13.57 2.50 -9.84
C TYR A 32 -12.13 2.94 -10.07
N VAL A 33 -11.74 3.92 -9.27
CA VAL A 33 -10.40 4.47 -9.20
C VAL A 33 -9.83 4.15 -7.83
N THR A 34 -8.64 3.58 -7.80
CA THR A 34 -7.84 3.39 -6.58
C THR A 34 -6.65 4.32 -6.61
N PHE A 35 -6.21 4.77 -5.45
CA PHE A 35 -5.06 5.64 -5.31
C PHE A 35 -4.43 5.44 -3.95
N TYR A 36 -3.12 5.64 -3.89
CA TYR A 36 -2.38 5.66 -2.64
C TYR A 36 -1.46 6.86 -2.54
N HIS A 37 -1.16 7.23 -1.30
CA HIS A 37 -0.20 8.27 -0.94
C HIS A 37 0.74 7.70 0.12
N ILE A 38 2.04 7.71 -0.18
CA ILE A 38 3.09 7.35 0.78
C ILE A 38 3.74 8.66 1.23
N THR A 39 3.78 8.89 2.53
CA THR A 39 4.39 10.10 3.10
C THR A 39 5.92 9.98 3.16
N SER A 40 6.60 11.07 3.50
CA SER A 40 8.05 11.03 3.76
C SER A 40 8.44 10.18 4.97
N ASN A 41 7.48 9.83 5.82
CA ASN A 41 7.67 8.97 6.98
C ASN A 41 7.36 7.50 6.67
N ASP A 42 7.23 7.14 5.39
CA ASP A 42 6.82 5.81 4.90
C ASP A 42 5.38 5.38 5.30
N ASP A 43 4.56 6.27 5.86
CA ASP A 43 3.14 5.98 6.14
C ASP A 43 2.33 5.82 4.84
N LEU A 44 1.56 4.73 4.73
CA LEU A 44 0.68 4.46 3.60
C LEU A 44 -0.75 4.94 3.86
N TYR A 45 -1.28 5.71 2.92
CA TYR A 45 -2.69 6.05 2.84
C TYR A 45 -3.28 5.48 1.55
N PHE A 46 -4.44 4.84 1.64
CA PHE A 46 -5.13 4.22 0.51
C PHE A 46 -6.55 4.77 0.38
N GLY A 47 -7.01 4.94 -0.85
CA GLY A 47 -8.38 5.34 -1.14
C GLY A 47 -8.94 4.66 -2.39
N GLN A 48 -10.26 4.54 -2.41
CA GLN A 48 -11.03 4.00 -3.52
C GLN A 48 -12.29 4.83 -3.74
N LEU A 49 -12.60 5.12 -5.01
CA LEU A 49 -13.81 5.85 -5.40
C LEU A 49 -14.46 5.18 -6.61
N TYR A 50 -15.77 4.96 -6.55
CA TYR A 50 -16.58 4.38 -7.62
C TYR A 50 -17.11 5.48 -8.55
N LYS A 51 -16.21 6.20 -9.20
CA LYS A 51 -16.49 7.29 -10.14
C LYS A 51 -15.41 7.34 -11.21
N GLN A 52 -15.72 7.90 -12.38
CA GLN A 52 -14.70 8.17 -13.38
C GLN A 52 -13.67 9.18 -12.85
N LYS A 53 -12.38 8.92 -13.10
CA LYS A 53 -11.26 9.76 -12.64
C LYS A 53 -11.43 11.25 -12.93
N ARG A 54 -11.95 11.60 -14.10
CA ARG A 54 -12.16 13.00 -14.53
C ARG A 54 -13.21 13.74 -13.71
N ALA A 55 -14.12 13.02 -13.06
CA ALA A 55 -15.18 13.58 -12.24
C ALA A 55 -14.81 13.67 -10.75
N ILE A 56 -13.63 13.18 -10.35
CA ILE A 56 -13.19 13.18 -8.95
C ILE A 56 -12.46 14.49 -8.66
N SER A 57 -12.98 15.26 -7.70
CA SER A 57 -12.33 16.45 -7.19
C SER A 57 -11.17 16.13 -6.25
N PHE A 58 -10.27 17.09 -6.07
CA PHE A 58 -9.16 16.96 -5.12
C PHE A 58 -9.62 16.74 -3.66
N ALA A 59 -10.72 17.39 -3.28
CA ALA A 59 -11.31 17.22 -1.96
C ALA A 59 -11.83 15.79 -1.75
N GLU A 60 -12.43 15.19 -2.77
CA GLU A 60 -12.88 13.79 -2.71
C GLU A 60 -11.70 12.81 -2.58
N TYR A 61 -10.60 13.03 -3.31
CA TYR A 61 -9.38 12.24 -3.11
C TYR A 61 -8.91 12.33 -1.65
N SER A 62 -8.81 13.54 -1.11
CA SER A 62 -8.33 13.76 0.25
C SER A 62 -9.23 13.14 1.32
N LEU A 63 -10.56 13.19 1.12
CA LEU A 63 -11.54 12.61 2.05
C LEU A 63 -11.58 11.09 2.01
N ALA A 64 -11.28 10.48 0.87
CA ALA A 64 -11.29 9.04 0.68
C ALA A 64 -9.96 8.35 1.05
N LEU A 65 -8.90 9.12 1.35
CA LEU A 65 -7.66 8.56 1.89
C LEU A 65 -7.86 8.11 3.35
N GLY A 66 -7.73 6.81 3.57
CA GLY A 66 -7.62 6.21 4.90
C GLY A 66 -6.18 5.77 5.17
N HIS A 67 -5.71 5.97 6.41
CA HIS A 67 -4.42 5.43 6.86
C HIS A 67 -4.48 3.90 6.88
N VAL A 68 -3.52 3.25 6.23
CA VAL A 68 -3.34 1.81 6.25
C VAL A 68 -2.28 1.49 7.30
N ARG A 69 -2.63 0.67 8.29
CA ARG A 69 -1.68 0.30 9.34
C ARG A 69 -0.63 -0.66 8.80
N ASP A 70 0.57 -0.60 9.36
CA ASP A 70 1.67 -1.50 8.99
C ASP A 70 1.28 -2.98 9.06
N GLU A 71 0.43 -3.40 10.01
CA GLU A 71 0.02 -4.82 10.11
C GLU A 71 -0.88 -5.28 8.96
N GLU A 72 -1.52 -4.35 8.25
CA GLU A 72 -2.34 -4.64 7.06
C GLU A 72 -1.48 -4.75 5.80
N VAL A 73 -0.32 -4.06 5.78
CA VAL A 73 0.65 -4.11 4.68
C VAL A 73 1.64 -5.27 4.86
N TYR A 74 2.10 -5.45 6.10
CA TYR A 74 3.09 -6.43 6.49
C TYR A 74 2.42 -7.52 7.33
N PRO A 75 2.13 -8.69 6.76
CA PRO A 75 1.46 -9.75 7.52
C PRO A 75 2.27 -10.10 8.77
N LEU A 76 1.58 -10.46 9.84
CA LEU A 76 2.23 -10.90 11.07
C LEU A 76 3.19 -12.06 10.76
N VAL A 77 4.37 -11.99 11.39
CA VAL A 77 5.34 -13.08 11.32
C VAL A 77 4.85 -14.20 12.24
N PRO A 78 4.70 -15.45 11.74
CA PRO A 78 4.31 -16.57 12.59
C PRO A 78 5.26 -16.72 13.79
N GLU A 79 4.71 -17.01 14.96
CA GLU A 79 5.50 -17.23 16.17
C GLU A 79 6.58 -18.31 15.98
N GLY A 80 7.77 -18.07 16.54
CA GLY A 80 8.92 -18.96 16.39
C GLY A 80 9.69 -18.82 15.06
N THR A 81 9.23 -17.99 14.13
CA THR A 81 9.96 -17.69 12.89
C THR A 81 11.24 -16.90 13.19
N ARG A 82 12.41 -17.44 12.82
CA ARG A 82 13.68 -16.71 12.90
C ARG A 82 13.85 -15.80 11.69
N LEU A 83 13.60 -14.51 11.90
CA LEU A 83 13.86 -13.47 10.90
C LEU A 83 15.37 -13.31 10.67
N LYS A 84 15.78 -13.20 9.40
CA LYS A 84 17.16 -12.88 9.02
C LYS A 84 17.19 -11.61 8.20
N VAL A 85 18.17 -10.76 8.49
CA VAL A 85 18.47 -9.59 7.66
C VAL A 85 18.92 -10.08 6.29
N ALA A 86 18.38 -9.48 5.23
CA ALA A 86 18.82 -9.79 3.88
C ALA A 86 20.33 -9.53 3.73
N PRO A 87 21.08 -10.39 3.02
CA PRO A 87 22.49 -10.15 2.74
C PRO A 87 22.67 -8.88 1.91
N GLY A 88 23.83 -8.23 1.93
CA GLY A 88 24.08 -7.03 1.12
C GLY A 88 24.08 -7.27 -0.41
N HIS A 89 24.08 -8.54 -0.83
CA HIS A 89 24.05 -8.99 -2.21
C HIS A 89 23.24 -10.29 -2.29
N TRP A 90 22.26 -10.36 -3.20
CA TRP A 90 21.43 -11.53 -3.47
C TRP A 90 21.26 -11.70 -4.99
N ASP A 91 21.04 -12.94 -5.43
CA ASP A 91 20.69 -13.26 -6.81
C ASP A 91 19.16 -13.30 -6.99
N ASP A 92 18.71 -13.50 -8.22
CA ASP A 92 17.28 -13.54 -8.57
C ASP A 92 16.55 -14.79 -8.03
N THR A 93 17.25 -15.67 -7.29
CA THR A 93 16.66 -16.88 -6.71
C THR A 93 16.10 -16.68 -5.31
N ALA A 94 16.35 -15.51 -4.69
CA ALA A 94 15.89 -15.17 -3.35
C ALA A 94 14.87 -14.02 -3.38
N ALA A 95 13.80 -14.18 -2.59
CA ALA A 95 12.79 -13.14 -2.38
C ALA A 95 12.82 -12.64 -0.93
N PHE A 96 12.90 -11.33 -0.76
CA PHE A 96 12.89 -10.66 0.53
C PHE A 96 11.69 -9.72 0.62
N ILE A 97 11.10 -9.63 1.82
CA ILE A 97 10.03 -8.68 2.08
C ILE A 97 10.64 -7.50 2.83
N LYS A 98 10.56 -6.29 2.26
CA LYS A 98 10.88 -5.05 2.97
C LYS A 98 9.89 -4.90 4.12
N ARG A 99 10.37 -4.61 5.33
CA ARG A 99 9.54 -4.28 6.51
C ARG A 99 10.05 -3.00 7.18
N PRO A 100 9.25 -2.35 8.05
CA PRO A 100 9.73 -1.28 8.91
C PRO A 100 10.88 -1.81 9.76
N GLY A 101 12.08 -1.24 9.59
CA GLY A 101 13.32 -1.71 10.23
C GLY A 101 14.28 -2.51 9.34
N GLY A 102 13.93 -2.83 8.08
CA GLY A 102 14.89 -3.39 7.09
C GLY A 102 14.33 -4.47 6.15
N TRP A 103 15.21 -5.07 5.35
CA TRP A 103 14.90 -6.22 4.49
C TRP A 103 14.98 -7.52 5.28
N ILE A 104 13.89 -8.30 5.29
CA ILE A 104 13.82 -9.53 6.06
C ILE A 104 13.48 -10.71 5.14
N GLU A 105 14.24 -11.80 5.26
CA GLU A 105 13.96 -13.08 4.57
C GLU A 105 12.65 -13.66 5.10
N LEU A 106 11.68 -13.87 4.22
CA LEU A 106 10.38 -14.43 4.61
C LEU A 106 9.96 -15.66 3.83
N LEU A 107 10.70 -16.09 2.81
CA LEU A 107 10.23 -17.17 1.94
C LEU A 107 11.35 -18.12 1.52
N ARG A 108 11.72 -19.03 2.43
CA ARG A 108 11.90 -20.42 2.01
C ARG A 108 10.60 -21.14 2.34
N ASN A 109 9.92 -21.64 1.30
CA ASN A 109 8.73 -22.52 1.32
C ASN A 109 7.39 -21.86 0.96
N TYR A 110 7.25 -21.38 -0.27
CA TYR A 110 5.98 -21.53 -1.03
C TYR A 110 6.23 -21.93 -2.50
N ALA A 111 7.32 -22.66 -2.77
CA ALA A 111 7.53 -23.35 -4.06
C ALA A 111 7.35 -24.86 -3.86
N GLY A 112 6.18 -25.23 -3.35
CA GLY A 112 5.73 -26.60 -3.18
C GLY A 112 4.30 -26.75 -3.68
N LEU A 113 4.08 -26.40 -4.95
CA LEU A 113 3.01 -26.89 -5.81
C LEU A 113 3.58 -27.11 -7.21
#